data_AF-A0A812TW30-F1
#
_entry.id   AF-A0A812TW30-F1
#
_cell.length_a   1.000
_cell.length_b   1.000
_cell.length_c   1.000
_cell.angle_alpha   90.00
_cell.angle_beta   90.00
_cell.angle_gamma   90.00
#
_symmetry.space_group_name_H-M   'P 1'
#
loop_
_entity.id
_entity.type
_entity.pdbx_description
1 polymer ?
#
loop_
_entity_poly.entity_id
_entity_poly.type
_entity_poly.pdbx_seq_one_letter_code
_entity_poly.pdbx_strand_id
1 'polypeptide(L)'
;MVDKTSYTGAVPDLAVRQIFDRQKLLENLCLLMADSSLLSIERIAMLGDTISQAKTTLKAIVNDDTKFGADNAARELSLTLLAAVWKASAAFQDHTAARRAKMEEDPSKIPEIRGEDHAEFRETFVSAHPDVILTYMREPRRTFVERIYRDYMVHGSVSYYEVAEMRTRSDRLTSEDLLKVVQHDNKAAIAAESDVLDRLRAFFVALEYLNICDFTFAAGPLRYLSELEEWRHENRGLSLLLSVDNLIRKKVVKLNSDKRKLFPTFSDALLEVLKNHKQLWNDARSSAEVEKFQQARASAPQTPAK
;
A
#
# COMPACT_ATOMS: atom_id res chain seq x y z
N MET A 1 0.80 -17.14 6.64
CA MET A 1 -0.39 -17.98 6.41
C MET A 1 -1.60 -17.29 7.05
N VAL A 2 -2.77 -17.30 6.40
CA VAL A 2 -3.93 -16.43 6.70
C VAL A 2 -5.15 -17.32 7.02
N ASP A 3 -5.99 -16.89 7.97
CA ASP A 3 -7.24 -17.58 8.31
C ASP A 3 -8.12 -17.81 7.07
N LYS A 4 -8.63 -19.05 6.94
CA LYS A 4 -9.40 -19.56 5.80
C LYS A 4 -10.91 -19.67 6.07
N THR A 5 -11.37 -19.13 7.20
CA THR A 5 -12.79 -19.12 7.58
C THR A 5 -13.65 -18.47 6.50
N SER A 6 -14.80 -19.08 6.16
CA SER A 6 -15.76 -18.51 5.22
C SER A 6 -16.73 -17.57 5.95
N TYR A 7 -16.53 -16.27 5.79
CA TYR A 7 -17.36 -15.24 6.41
C TYR A 7 -18.60 -14.96 5.56
N THR A 8 -19.80 -15.06 6.16
CA THR A 8 -21.08 -14.77 5.49
C THR A 8 -21.46 -13.29 5.49
N GLY A 9 -20.68 -12.45 6.18
CA GLY A 9 -20.94 -11.02 6.38
C GLY A 9 -19.66 -10.18 6.28
N ALA A 10 -19.43 -9.30 7.25
CA ALA A 10 -18.24 -8.45 7.27
C ALA A 10 -16.97 -9.29 7.53
N VAL A 11 -15.94 -9.08 6.71
CA VAL A 11 -14.68 -9.85 6.77
C VAL A 11 -13.66 -9.07 7.61
N PRO A 12 -13.00 -9.70 8.60
CA PRO A 12 -11.92 -9.06 9.33
C PRO A 12 -10.71 -8.72 8.43
N ASP A 13 -10.01 -7.65 8.81
CA ASP A 13 -8.81 -7.19 8.10
C ASP A 13 -7.75 -8.29 8.00
N LEU A 14 -6.92 -8.23 6.97
CA LEU A 14 -5.88 -9.25 6.71
C LEU A 14 -4.99 -9.49 7.94
N ALA A 15 -4.60 -8.43 8.64
CA ALA A 15 -3.72 -8.52 9.80
C ALA A 15 -4.40 -9.23 10.99
N VAL A 16 -5.72 -9.04 11.16
CA VAL A 16 -6.52 -9.77 12.17
C VAL A 16 -6.61 -11.25 11.81
N ARG A 17 -6.88 -11.57 10.54
CA ARG A 17 -6.93 -12.96 10.02
C ARG A 17 -5.59 -13.70 10.14
N GLN A 18 -4.47 -13.00 10.00
CA GLN A 18 -3.14 -13.57 10.27
C GLN A 18 -2.95 -13.87 11.76
N ILE A 19 -3.45 -13.03 12.66
CA ILE A 19 -3.41 -13.30 14.12
C ILE A 19 -4.30 -14.50 14.45
N PHE A 20 -5.49 -14.61 13.87
CA PHE A 20 -6.40 -15.75 14.09
C PHE A 20 -5.73 -17.08 13.72
N ASP A 21 -5.10 -17.15 12.54
CA ASP A 21 -4.36 -18.35 12.10
C ASP A 21 -3.18 -18.68 13.02
N ARG A 22 -2.38 -17.67 13.41
CA ARG A 22 -1.25 -17.85 14.33
C ARG A 22 -1.68 -18.35 15.71
N GLN A 23 -2.82 -17.88 16.21
CA GLN A 23 -3.39 -18.32 17.49
C GLN A 23 -4.22 -19.61 17.36
N LYS A 24 -4.32 -20.18 16.14
CA LYS A 24 -5.13 -21.36 15.83
C LYS A 24 -6.57 -21.24 16.33
N LEU A 25 -7.16 -20.07 16.09
CA LEU A 25 -8.52 -19.80 16.50
C LEU A 25 -9.49 -20.72 15.75
N LEU A 26 -10.49 -21.25 16.46
CA LEU A 26 -11.51 -22.09 15.85
C LEU A 26 -12.44 -21.25 14.96
N GLU A 27 -12.92 -21.84 13.88
CA GLU A 27 -13.76 -21.17 12.87
C GLU A 27 -14.99 -20.49 13.47
N ASN A 28 -15.65 -21.14 14.43
CA ASN A 28 -16.80 -20.57 15.13
C ASN A 28 -16.45 -19.29 15.92
N LEU A 29 -15.24 -19.19 16.48
CA LEU A 29 -14.78 -18.01 17.19
C LEU A 29 -14.36 -16.89 16.22
N CYS A 30 -13.79 -17.23 15.06
CA CYS A 30 -13.52 -16.28 13.99
C CYS A 30 -14.82 -15.61 13.52
N LEU A 31 -15.87 -16.41 13.26
CA LEU A 31 -17.21 -15.92 12.90
C LEU A 31 -17.81 -15.06 14.02
N LEU A 32 -17.71 -15.50 15.27
CA LEU A 32 -18.21 -14.74 16.42
C LEU A 32 -17.58 -13.35 16.54
N MET A 33 -16.28 -13.23 16.30
CA MET A 33 -15.55 -11.95 16.31
C MET A 33 -16.02 -11.03 15.17
N ALA A 34 -16.23 -11.59 13.98
CA ALA A 34 -16.75 -10.85 12.84
C ALA A 34 -18.19 -10.35 13.08
N ASP A 35 -19.07 -11.21 13.59
CA ASP A 35 -20.44 -10.86 13.98
C ASP A 35 -20.48 -9.78 15.07
N SER A 36 -19.48 -9.78 15.96
CA SER A 36 -19.31 -8.77 17.02
C SER A 36 -18.70 -7.46 16.54
N SER A 37 -18.48 -7.28 15.23
CA SER A 37 -17.85 -6.11 14.61
C SER A 37 -16.39 -5.84 15.02
N LEU A 38 -15.69 -6.88 15.49
CA LEU A 38 -14.27 -6.84 15.85
C LEU A 38 -13.40 -7.17 14.64
N LEU A 39 -13.43 -6.26 13.66
CA LEU A 39 -12.86 -6.48 12.33
C LEU A 39 -11.41 -5.97 12.18
N SER A 40 -10.97 -5.04 13.03
CA SER A 40 -9.65 -4.41 12.95
C SER A 40 -8.82 -4.64 14.22
N ILE A 41 -7.48 -4.57 14.09
CA ILE A 41 -6.55 -4.71 15.21
C ILE A 41 -6.84 -3.67 16.30
N GLU A 42 -7.15 -2.44 15.92
CA GLU A 42 -7.42 -1.34 16.83
C GLU A 42 -8.65 -1.62 17.69
N ARG A 43 -9.75 -2.07 17.08
CA ARG A 43 -10.97 -2.42 17.80
C ARG A 43 -10.75 -3.56 18.79
N ILE A 44 -9.98 -4.56 18.38
CA ILE A 44 -9.63 -5.69 19.25
C ILE A 44 -8.72 -5.19 20.38
N ALA A 45 -7.66 -4.46 20.10
CA ALA A 45 -6.72 -3.99 21.11
C ALA A 45 -7.39 -3.11 22.18
N MET A 46 -8.41 -2.33 21.81
CA MET A 46 -9.17 -1.45 22.71
C MET A 46 -10.18 -2.16 23.63
N LEU A 47 -10.23 -3.49 23.64
CA LEU A 47 -11.16 -4.25 24.50
C LEU A 47 -10.88 -4.08 26.01
N GLY A 48 -9.68 -3.64 26.39
CA GLY A 48 -9.31 -3.34 27.77
C GLY A 48 -7.80 -3.30 27.96
N ASP A 49 -7.35 -2.99 29.18
CA ASP A 49 -5.91 -2.90 29.52
C ASP A 49 -5.36 -4.18 30.16
N THR A 50 -6.26 -5.04 30.64
CA THR A 50 -5.91 -6.30 31.31
C THR A 50 -6.69 -7.47 30.69
N ILE A 51 -6.14 -8.69 30.82
CA ILE A 51 -6.80 -9.92 30.35
C ILE A 51 -8.22 -10.04 30.94
N SER A 52 -8.39 -9.72 32.23
CA SER A 52 -9.68 -9.80 32.91
C SER A 52 -10.69 -8.79 32.35
N GLN A 53 -10.26 -7.56 32.06
CA GLN A 53 -11.10 -6.56 31.42
C GLN A 53 -11.45 -6.97 29.99
N ALA A 54 -10.48 -7.40 29.19
CA ALA A 54 -10.73 -7.85 27.82
C ALA A 54 -11.75 -9.00 27.76
N LYS A 55 -11.62 -10.01 28.65
CA LYS A 55 -12.61 -11.09 28.78
C LYS A 55 -13.99 -10.56 29.17
N THR A 56 -14.06 -9.59 30.08
CA THR A 56 -15.33 -9.00 30.53
C THR A 56 -16.01 -8.22 29.40
N THR A 57 -15.24 -7.40 28.68
CA THR A 57 -15.72 -6.64 27.52
C THR A 57 -16.18 -7.56 26.39
N LEU A 58 -15.45 -8.65 26.12
CA LEU A 58 -15.87 -9.65 25.14
C LEU A 58 -17.22 -10.28 25.49
N LYS A 59 -17.43 -10.66 26.76
CA LYS A 59 -18.73 -11.16 27.21
C LYS A 59 -19.84 -10.11 27.04
N ALA A 60 -19.55 -8.85 27.38
CA ALA A 60 -20.51 -7.76 27.25
C ALA A 60 -20.91 -7.49 25.79
N ILE A 61 -19.95 -7.56 24.85
CA ILE A 61 -20.22 -7.37 23.42
C ILE A 61 -21.05 -8.51 22.85
N VAL A 62 -20.69 -9.77 23.16
CA VAL A 62 -21.37 -10.95 22.61
C VAL A 62 -22.77 -11.13 23.23
N ASN A 63 -22.95 -10.69 24.48
CA ASN A 63 -24.21 -10.69 25.23
C ASN A 63 -24.89 -12.08 25.28
N ASP A 64 -24.12 -13.16 25.11
CA ASP A 64 -24.55 -14.55 25.17
C ASP A 64 -23.35 -15.47 25.46
N ASP A 65 -23.23 -15.88 26.73
CA ASP A 65 -22.12 -16.72 27.20
C ASP A 65 -22.11 -18.12 26.58
N THR A 66 -23.24 -18.59 26.02
CA THR A 66 -23.33 -19.92 25.40
C THR A 66 -22.55 -20.01 24.08
N LYS A 67 -22.32 -18.87 23.42
CA LYS A 67 -21.57 -18.80 22.16
C LYS A 67 -20.08 -19.08 22.32
N PHE A 68 -19.54 -18.95 23.54
CA PHE A 68 -18.14 -19.29 23.82
C PHE A 68 -17.94 -20.79 24.07
N GLY A 69 -19.00 -21.58 24.27
CA GLY A 69 -18.90 -23.02 24.52
C GLY A 69 -20.09 -23.58 25.30
N ALA A 70 -20.28 -24.90 25.16
CA ALA A 70 -21.39 -25.61 25.79
C ALA A 70 -21.25 -25.68 27.33
N ASP A 71 -20.03 -25.88 27.83
CA ASP A 71 -19.71 -26.03 29.25
C ASP A 71 -18.76 -24.92 29.76
N ASN A 72 -18.62 -24.81 31.08
CA ASN A 72 -17.79 -23.77 31.70
C ASN A 72 -16.31 -23.89 31.28
N ALA A 73 -15.82 -25.12 31.07
CA ALA A 73 -14.44 -25.36 30.65
C ALA A 73 -14.19 -24.89 29.21
N ALA A 74 -15.07 -25.23 28.25
CA ALA A 74 -14.93 -24.75 26.88
C ALA A 74 -15.09 -23.23 26.79
N ARG A 75 -15.99 -22.63 27.58
CA ARG A 75 -16.16 -21.17 27.63
C ARG A 75 -14.88 -20.47 28.08
N GLU A 76 -14.25 -20.93 29.16
CA GLU A 76 -13.00 -20.33 29.62
C GLU A 76 -11.83 -20.58 28.65
N LEU A 77 -11.79 -21.74 28.00
CA LEU A 77 -10.80 -22.01 26.96
C LEU A 77 -10.94 -21.02 25.79
N SER A 78 -12.15 -20.86 25.26
CA SER A 78 -12.45 -19.92 24.17
C SER A 78 -12.12 -18.48 24.54
N LEU A 79 -12.51 -18.04 25.74
CA LEU A 79 -12.17 -16.71 26.25
C LEU A 79 -10.67 -16.51 26.43
N THR A 80 -9.94 -17.57 26.76
CA THR A 80 -8.48 -17.52 26.90
C THR A 80 -7.79 -17.43 25.53
N LEU A 81 -8.29 -18.15 24.52
CA LEU A 81 -7.83 -18.01 23.13
C LEU A 81 -8.12 -16.61 22.58
N LEU A 82 -9.32 -16.07 22.81
CA LEU A 82 -9.68 -14.71 22.41
C LEU A 82 -8.85 -13.65 23.18
N ALA A 83 -8.52 -13.89 24.45
CA ALA A 83 -7.60 -13.03 25.19
C ALA A 83 -6.17 -13.09 24.63
N ALA A 84 -5.73 -14.22 24.08
CA ALA A 84 -4.45 -14.32 23.38
C ALA A 84 -4.45 -13.50 22.08
N VAL A 85 -5.55 -13.54 21.33
CA VAL A 85 -5.76 -12.68 20.14
C VAL A 85 -5.75 -11.20 20.53
N TRP A 86 -6.45 -10.81 21.60
CA TRP A 86 -6.42 -9.46 22.15
C TRP A 86 -4.99 -9.03 22.47
N LYS A 87 -4.25 -9.85 23.23
CA LYS A 87 -2.87 -9.55 23.64
C LYS A 87 -1.92 -9.40 22.44
N ALA A 88 -2.08 -10.26 21.43
CA ALA A 88 -1.31 -10.16 20.19
C ALA A 88 -1.63 -8.87 19.42
N SER A 89 -2.91 -8.47 19.39
CA SER A 89 -3.37 -7.23 18.75
C SER A 89 -2.86 -5.99 19.49
N ALA A 90 -2.92 -5.96 20.81
CA ALA A 90 -2.37 -4.89 21.64
C ALA A 90 -0.85 -4.75 21.46
N ALA A 91 -0.11 -5.86 21.52
CA ALA A 91 1.33 -5.86 21.27
C ALA A 91 1.69 -5.39 19.85
N PHE A 92 0.86 -5.73 18.85
CA PHE A 92 1.04 -5.26 17.48
C PHE A 92 0.84 -3.74 17.38
N GLN A 93 -0.17 -3.19 18.06
CA GLN A 93 -0.41 -1.75 18.13
C GLN A 93 0.76 -1.03 18.82
N ASP A 94 1.21 -1.53 19.97
CA ASP A 94 2.36 -0.98 20.71
C ASP A 94 3.63 -0.99 19.86
N HIS A 95 3.87 -2.09 19.14
CA HIS A 95 5.03 -2.20 18.26
C HIS A 95 4.95 -1.21 17.09
N THR A 96 3.75 -0.99 16.54
CA THR A 96 3.53 -0.02 15.47
C THR A 96 3.70 1.42 15.97
N ALA A 97 3.17 1.72 17.16
CA ALA A 97 3.34 3.02 17.81
C ALA A 97 4.81 3.29 18.18
N ALA A 98 5.51 2.30 18.75
CA ALA A 98 6.91 2.42 19.11
C ALA A 98 7.82 2.57 17.88
N ARG A 99 7.53 1.85 16.78
CA ARG A 99 8.22 2.07 15.51
C ARG A 99 7.94 3.48 15.00
N ARG A 100 6.70 3.95 15.03
CA ARG A 100 6.35 5.31 14.59
C ARG A 100 7.10 6.37 15.40
N ALA A 101 7.13 6.24 16.73
CA ALA A 101 7.86 7.15 17.61
C ALA A 101 9.37 7.17 17.31
N LYS A 102 10.01 6.01 17.16
CA LYS A 102 11.42 5.90 16.79
C LYS A 102 11.73 6.51 15.41
N MET A 103 10.76 6.49 14.50
CA MET A 103 10.88 7.06 13.16
C MET A 103 10.60 8.57 13.13
N GLU A 104 9.78 9.06 14.07
CA GLU A 104 9.61 10.50 14.32
C GLU A 104 10.86 11.12 14.95
N GLU A 105 11.56 10.36 15.81
CA GLU A 105 12.86 10.74 16.37
C GLU A 105 13.99 10.76 15.34
N ASP A 106 13.95 9.87 14.33
CA ASP A 106 14.98 9.79 13.28
C ASP A 106 14.38 9.41 11.91
N PRO A 107 13.88 10.40 11.15
CA PRO A 107 13.24 10.17 9.86
C PRO A 107 14.21 9.68 8.77
N SER A 108 15.52 9.64 9.05
CA SER A 108 16.53 9.13 8.12
C SER A 108 16.65 7.60 8.15
N LYS A 109 16.21 6.95 9.23
CA LYS A 109 16.25 5.49 9.36
C LYS A 109 15.15 4.84 8.52
N ILE A 110 15.57 4.04 7.56
CA ILE A 110 14.68 3.21 6.76
C ILE A 110 14.39 1.94 7.58
N PRO A 111 13.12 1.54 7.80
CA PRO A 111 12.81 0.24 8.36
C PRO A 111 13.35 -0.84 7.41
N GLU A 112 14.39 -1.54 7.82
CA GLU A 112 14.95 -2.64 7.03
C GLU A 112 13.96 -3.81 7.01
N ILE A 113 13.53 -4.20 5.81
CA ILE A 113 12.74 -5.41 5.61
C ILE A 113 13.73 -6.55 5.45
N ARG A 114 13.57 -7.62 6.25
CA ARG A 114 14.45 -8.79 6.10
C ARG A 114 14.24 -9.39 4.71
N GLY A 115 15.30 -9.96 4.14
CA GLY A 115 15.21 -10.56 2.80
C GLY A 115 14.14 -11.66 2.71
N GLU A 116 13.96 -12.41 3.78
CA GLU A 116 12.94 -13.45 3.94
C GLU A 116 11.52 -12.86 3.92
N ASP A 117 11.28 -11.78 4.66
CA ASP A 117 9.98 -11.08 4.69
C ASP A 117 9.60 -10.54 3.29
N HIS A 118 10.59 -10.02 2.55
CA HIS A 118 10.35 -9.57 1.17
C HIS A 118 10.01 -10.72 0.21
N ALA A 119 10.57 -11.92 0.44
CA ALA A 119 10.20 -13.10 -0.33
C ALA A 119 8.76 -13.57 0.00
N GLU A 120 8.35 -13.49 1.27
CA GLU A 120 6.97 -13.80 1.68
C GLU A 120 5.94 -12.85 1.03
N PHE A 121 6.26 -11.55 0.91
CA PHE A 121 5.40 -10.61 0.17
C PHE A 121 5.19 -11.03 -1.28
N ARG A 122 6.27 -11.45 -1.95
CA ARG A 122 6.21 -11.94 -3.33
C ARG A 122 5.35 -13.19 -3.45
N GLU A 123 5.53 -14.17 -2.56
CA GLU A 123 4.74 -15.40 -2.58
C GLU A 123 3.25 -15.12 -2.34
N THR A 124 2.94 -14.25 -1.38
CA THR A 124 1.57 -13.84 -1.08
C THR A 124 0.91 -13.17 -2.29
N PHE A 125 1.62 -12.24 -2.94
CA PHE A 125 1.12 -11.55 -4.13
C PHE A 125 0.87 -12.49 -5.30
N VAL A 126 1.83 -13.37 -5.63
CA VAL A 126 1.66 -14.35 -6.72
C VAL A 126 0.51 -15.32 -6.44
N SER A 127 0.31 -15.69 -5.16
CA SER A 127 -0.82 -16.51 -4.76
C SER A 127 -2.17 -15.77 -4.86
N ALA A 128 -2.20 -14.45 -4.60
CA ALA A 128 -3.40 -13.63 -4.70
C ALA A 128 -3.76 -13.29 -6.15
N HIS A 129 -2.75 -13.15 -7.02
CA HIS A 129 -2.90 -12.75 -8.43
C HIS A 129 -2.22 -13.77 -9.37
N PRO A 130 -2.78 -14.98 -9.54
CA PRO A 130 -2.16 -16.03 -10.37
C PRO A 130 -2.05 -15.63 -11.85
N ASP A 131 -2.91 -14.71 -12.31
CA ASP A 131 -2.93 -14.21 -13.70
C ASP A 131 -1.84 -13.15 -13.97
N VAL A 132 -1.21 -12.60 -12.92
CA VAL A 132 -0.21 -11.54 -13.05
C VAL A 132 1.20 -12.15 -13.10
N ILE A 133 1.82 -12.07 -14.27
CA ILE A 133 3.22 -12.50 -14.44
C ILE A 133 4.15 -11.43 -13.85
N LEU A 134 4.68 -11.72 -12.66
CA LEU A 134 5.65 -10.86 -11.97
C LEU A 134 7.08 -11.15 -12.47
N THR A 135 7.50 -10.43 -13.50
CA THR A 135 8.88 -10.47 -14.03
C THR A 135 9.81 -9.55 -13.24
N TYR A 136 11.13 -9.70 -13.39
CA TYR A 136 12.13 -8.85 -12.72
C TYR A 136 12.00 -7.35 -13.04
N MET A 137 11.39 -7.00 -14.17
CA MET A 137 11.14 -5.61 -14.58
C MET A 137 9.93 -5.00 -13.85
N ARG A 138 8.99 -5.84 -13.40
CA ARG A 138 7.74 -5.44 -12.74
C ARG A 138 7.74 -5.69 -11.24
N GLU A 139 8.78 -6.35 -10.72
CA GLU A 139 8.98 -6.56 -9.30
C GLU A 139 9.66 -5.34 -8.67
N PRO A 140 9.07 -4.75 -7.61
CA PRO A 140 9.71 -3.65 -6.90
C PRO A 140 10.97 -4.12 -6.19
N ARG A 141 11.96 -3.24 -6.11
CA ARG A 141 13.15 -3.52 -5.32
C ARG A 141 12.86 -3.36 -3.83
N ARG A 142 13.43 -4.23 -3.00
CA ARG A 142 13.31 -4.17 -1.53
C ARG A 142 13.56 -2.77 -0.95
N THR A 143 14.65 -2.11 -1.32
CA THR A 143 14.99 -0.76 -0.83
C THR A 143 13.94 0.30 -1.19
N PHE A 144 13.23 0.12 -2.30
CA PHE A 144 12.13 1.01 -2.69
C PHE A 144 10.87 0.71 -1.88
N VAL A 145 10.55 -0.56 -1.62
CA VAL A 145 9.46 -0.96 -0.72
C VAL A 145 9.70 -0.40 0.69
N GLU A 146 10.92 -0.51 1.21
CA GLU A 146 11.30 0.03 2.51
C GLU A 146 11.14 1.56 2.59
N ARG A 147 11.48 2.27 1.50
CA ARG A 147 11.27 3.73 1.38
C ARG A 147 9.79 4.10 1.46
N ILE A 148 8.94 3.41 0.69
CA ILE A 148 7.47 3.64 0.73
C ILE A 148 6.94 3.38 2.14
N TYR A 149 7.38 2.28 2.76
CA TYR A 149 6.93 1.92 4.10
C TYR A 149 7.28 2.99 5.12
N ARG A 150 8.52 3.49 5.12
CA ARG A 150 8.94 4.60 5.97
C ARG A 150 8.07 5.83 5.75
N ASP A 151 7.96 6.30 4.52
CA ASP A 151 7.26 7.55 4.21
C ASP A 151 5.77 7.45 4.58
N TYR A 152 5.16 6.28 4.32
CA TYR A 152 3.78 6.01 4.72
C TYR A 152 3.60 5.97 6.24
N MET A 153 4.56 5.41 6.99
CA MET A 153 4.52 5.42 8.46
C MET A 153 4.65 6.83 9.04
N VAL A 154 5.50 7.68 8.45
CA VAL A 154 5.73 9.06 8.91
C VAL A 154 4.53 9.95 8.56
N HIS A 155 4.10 9.94 7.31
CA HIS A 155 3.08 10.87 6.81
C HIS A 155 1.65 10.33 6.91
N GLY A 156 1.47 9.03 7.13
CA GLY A 156 0.17 8.37 7.14
C GLY A 156 -0.58 8.43 5.80
N SER A 157 0.15 8.69 4.72
CA SER A 157 -0.34 8.79 3.34
C SER A 157 0.80 8.45 2.37
N VAL A 158 0.47 8.06 1.14
CA VAL A 158 1.47 7.71 0.13
C VAL A 158 2.07 8.97 -0.47
N SER A 159 3.39 9.13 -0.36
CA SER A 159 4.12 10.24 -0.98
C SER A 159 4.13 10.17 -2.51
N TYR A 160 4.35 11.31 -3.15
CA TYR A 160 4.57 11.34 -4.59
C TYR A 160 6.00 10.90 -4.91
N TYR A 161 6.13 9.81 -5.67
CA TYR A 161 7.40 9.37 -6.26
C TYR A 161 7.39 9.64 -7.76
N GLU A 162 8.45 10.23 -8.30
CA GLU A 162 8.63 10.27 -9.75
C GLU A 162 8.88 8.86 -10.28
N VAL A 163 8.51 8.60 -11.54
CA VAL A 163 8.76 7.30 -12.18
C VAL A 163 10.24 6.92 -12.12
N ALA A 164 11.14 7.91 -12.19
CA ALA A 164 12.58 7.70 -12.11
C ALA A 164 13.04 7.22 -10.71
N GLU A 165 12.26 7.49 -9.67
CA GLU A 165 12.56 7.03 -8.30
C GLU A 165 12.04 5.61 -8.04
N MET A 166 11.09 5.13 -8.86
CA MET A 166 10.49 3.80 -8.74
C MET A 166 11.47 2.75 -9.24
N ARG A 167 12.23 2.15 -8.31
CA ARG A 167 13.25 1.15 -8.62
C ARG A 167 12.65 -0.25 -8.71
N THR A 168 13.01 -0.95 -9.77
CA THR A 168 12.62 -2.34 -10.03
C THR A 168 13.81 -3.25 -9.72
N ARG A 169 13.55 -4.56 -9.67
CA ARG A 169 14.60 -5.55 -9.41
C ARG A 169 15.62 -5.67 -10.56
N SER A 170 15.24 -5.27 -11.77
CA SER A 170 16.14 -5.25 -12.94
C SER A 170 17.15 -4.11 -12.93
N ASP A 171 16.92 -3.07 -12.11
CA ASP A 171 17.83 -1.92 -12.02
C ASP A 171 19.19 -2.32 -11.45
N ARG A 172 20.23 -2.26 -12.29
CA ARG A 172 21.63 -2.38 -11.86
C ARG A 172 22.03 -1.12 -11.07
N LEU A 173 22.54 -1.30 -9.86
CA LEU A 173 23.20 -0.22 -9.12
C LEU A 173 24.69 -0.25 -9.43
N THR A 174 25.24 0.92 -9.69
CA THR A 174 26.69 1.13 -9.60
C THR A 174 27.09 1.30 -8.13
N SER A 175 28.39 1.19 -7.82
CA SER A 175 28.89 1.36 -6.46
C SER A 175 28.62 2.77 -5.89
N GLU A 176 28.57 3.80 -6.74
CA GLU A 176 28.15 5.16 -6.36
C GLU A 176 26.66 5.22 -6.02
N ASP A 177 25.83 4.44 -6.73
CA ASP A 177 24.41 4.37 -6.46
C ASP A 177 24.11 3.73 -5.10
N LEU A 178 24.93 2.78 -4.65
CA LEU A 178 24.77 2.20 -3.31
C LEU A 178 24.99 3.24 -2.20
N LEU A 179 25.95 4.14 -2.37
CA LEU A 179 26.19 5.24 -1.43
C LEU A 179 25.06 6.29 -1.46
N LYS A 180 24.50 6.58 -2.64
CA LYS A 180 23.41 7.57 -2.82
C LYS A 180 22.01 7.01 -2.55
N VAL A 181 21.78 5.71 -2.67
CA VAL A 181 20.52 5.04 -2.27
C VAL A 181 20.30 5.22 -0.77
N VAL A 182 21.37 5.29 0.02
CA VAL A 182 21.30 5.68 1.44
C VAL A 182 20.87 7.15 1.59
N GLN A 183 21.20 8.02 0.64
CA GLN A 183 20.95 9.48 0.67
C GLN A 183 19.73 9.95 -0.14
N HIS A 184 18.80 9.06 -0.50
CA HIS A 184 17.44 9.38 -1.01
C HIS A 184 17.33 10.02 -2.41
N ASP A 185 18.43 10.43 -3.06
CA ASP A 185 18.41 11.25 -4.28
C ASP A 185 18.91 10.55 -5.56
N ASN A 186 18.58 9.27 -5.77
CA ASN A 186 19.04 8.55 -6.96
C ASN A 186 17.93 8.25 -7.98
N LYS A 187 17.73 9.16 -8.93
CA LYS A 187 16.82 9.00 -10.07
C LYS A 187 17.40 8.07 -11.14
N ALA A 188 16.66 7.03 -11.53
CA ALA A 188 17.01 6.15 -12.64
C ALA A 188 16.79 6.86 -13.98
N ALA A 189 17.65 6.58 -14.97
CA ALA A 189 17.40 7.00 -16.34
C ALA A 189 16.25 6.17 -16.94
N ILE A 190 15.22 6.84 -17.44
CA ILE A 190 14.10 6.20 -18.13
C ILE A 190 14.34 6.33 -19.64
N ALA A 191 14.54 5.20 -20.31
CA ALA A 191 14.89 5.18 -21.73
C ALA A 191 13.68 4.91 -22.64
N ALA A 192 12.61 4.29 -22.13
CA ALA A 192 11.48 3.82 -22.94
C ALA A 192 10.14 3.99 -22.22
N GLU A 193 9.07 4.17 -23.00
CA GLU A 193 7.70 4.24 -22.49
C GLU A 193 7.24 2.95 -21.81
N SER A 194 7.71 1.79 -22.28
CA SER A 194 7.43 0.50 -21.63
C SER A 194 8.05 0.41 -20.24
N ASP A 195 9.21 1.03 -20.03
CA ASP A 195 9.88 1.09 -18.71
C ASP A 195 9.04 1.91 -17.71
N VAL A 196 8.36 2.97 -18.17
CA VAL A 196 7.43 3.74 -17.32
C VAL A 196 6.32 2.86 -16.78
N LEU A 197 5.68 2.06 -17.64
CA LEU A 197 4.57 1.19 -17.26
C LEU A 197 5.02 0.04 -16.35
N ASP A 198 6.20 -0.55 -16.61
CA ASP A 198 6.77 -1.59 -15.75
C ASP A 198 7.13 -1.05 -14.36
N ARG A 199 7.68 0.17 -14.27
CA ARG A 199 7.97 0.85 -13.00
C ARG A 199 6.69 1.24 -12.24
N LEU A 200 5.65 1.71 -12.93
CA LEU A 200 4.36 2.00 -12.31
C LEU A 200 3.68 0.73 -11.79
N ARG A 201 3.76 -0.38 -12.54
CA ARG A 201 3.33 -1.70 -12.05
C ARG A 201 4.07 -2.07 -10.77
N ALA A 202 5.40 -1.97 -10.76
CA ALA A 202 6.21 -2.27 -9.58
C ALA A 202 5.82 -1.40 -8.38
N PHE A 203 5.52 -0.12 -8.59
CA PHE A 203 5.01 0.77 -7.55
C PHE A 203 3.69 0.27 -6.94
N PHE A 204 2.70 -0.10 -7.75
CA PHE A 204 1.44 -0.63 -7.20
C PHE A 204 1.60 -1.99 -6.52
N VAL A 205 2.48 -2.86 -7.04
CA VAL A 205 2.84 -4.11 -6.35
C VAL A 205 3.45 -3.82 -4.98
N ALA A 206 4.32 -2.81 -4.87
CA ALA A 206 4.87 -2.39 -3.58
C ALA A 206 3.80 -1.87 -2.61
N LEU A 207 2.76 -1.19 -3.10
CA LEU A 207 1.63 -0.77 -2.26
C LEU A 207 0.85 -1.98 -1.72
N GLU A 208 0.67 -3.03 -2.51
CA GLU A 208 0.00 -4.25 -2.03
C GLU A 208 0.87 -5.03 -1.04
N TYR A 209 2.18 -5.13 -1.28
CA TYR A 209 3.12 -5.75 -0.33
C TYR A 209 3.00 -5.12 1.06
N LEU A 210 2.77 -3.81 1.12
CA LEU A 210 2.62 -3.05 2.35
C LEU A 210 1.16 -2.95 2.84
N ASN A 211 0.23 -3.63 2.18
CA ASN A 211 -1.21 -3.62 2.48
C ASN A 211 -1.80 -2.19 2.51
N ILE A 212 -1.32 -1.32 1.61
CA ILE A 212 -1.77 0.07 1.46
C ILE A 212 -2.87 0.18 0.41
N CYS A 213 -2.73 -0.55 -0.71
CA CYS A 213 -3.68 -0.56 -1.81
C CYS A 213 -3.62 -1.89 -2.58
N ASP A 214 -4.76 -2.51 -2.82
CA ASP A 214 -4.85 -3.78 -3.54
C ASP A 214 -4.61 -3.60 -5.05
N PHE A 215 -3.85 -4.51 -5.66
CA PHE A 215 -3.58 -4.52 -7.11
C PHE A 215 -4.76 -5.08 -7.91
N THR A 216 -5.90 -4.40 -7.87
CA THR A 216 -7.13 -4.83 -8.57
C THR A 216 -7.73 -3.72 -9.42
N PHE A 217 -8.70 -4.08 -10.27
CA PHE A 217 -9.52 -3.10 -11.00
C PHE A 217 -10.44 -2.32 -10.06
N ALA A 218 -10.98 -2.99 -9.03
CA ALA A 218 -11.91 -2.40 -8.07
C ALA A 218 -11.23 -1.33 -7.21
N ALA A 219 -9.98 -1.59 -6.77
CA ALA A 219 -9.18 -0.63 -6.01
C ALA A 219 -8.55 0.47 -6.88
N GLY A 220 -8.50 0.27 -8.20
CA GLY A 220 -8.04 1.28 -9.17
C GLY A 220 -6.67 1.05 -9.82
N PRO A 221 -5.66 0.40 -9.22
CA PRO A 221 -4.35 0.23 -9.86
C PRO A 221 -4.39 -0.38 -11.27
N LEU A 222 -5.11 -1.48 -11.47
CA LEU A 222 -5.22 -2.10 -12.79
C LEU A 222 -5.98 -1.23 -13.78
N ARG A 223 -7.00 -0.51 -13.29
CA ARG A 223 -7.77 0.42 -14.11
C ARG A 223 -6.91 1.59 -14.58
N TYR A 224 -6.12 2.17 -13.68
CA TYR A 224 -5.18 3.25 -14.01
C TYR A 224 -4.18 2.79 -15.07
N LEU A 225 -3.57 1.61 -14.89
CA LEU A 225 -2.61 1.06 -15.85
C LEU A 225 -3.24 0.80 -17.21
N SER A 226 -4.49 0.31 -17.26
CA SER A 226 -5.23 0.09 -18.51
C SER A 226 -5.53 1.40 -19.23
N GLU A 227 -6.10 2.38 -18.53
CA GLU A 227 -6.43 3.70 -19.11
C GLU A 227 -5.15 4.41 -19.58
N LEU A 228 -4.03 4.24 -18.87
CA LEU A 228 -2.73 4.82 -19.26
C LEU A 228 -2.14 4.16 -20.52
N GLU A 229 -2.26 2.83 -20.65
CA GLU A 229 -1.82 2.11 -21.86
C GLU A 229 -2.67 2.50 -23.08
N GLU A 230 -4.00 2.57 -22.93
CA GLU A 230 -4.91 3.04 -23.97
C GLU A 230 -4.56 4.46 -24.42
N TRP A 231 -4.36 5.37 -23.47
CA TRP A 231 -4.00 6.75 -23.76
C TRP A 231 -2.64 6.87 -24.48
N ARG A 232 -1.67 6.03 -24.11
CA ARG A 232 -0.35 5.97 -24.75
C ARG A 232 -0.43 5.55 -26.22
N HIS A 233 -1.36 4.65 -26.58
CA HIS A 233 -1.52 4.23 -27.96
C HIS A 233 -1.92 5.39 -28.89
N GLU A 234 -2.74 6.30 -28.38
CA GLU A 234 -3.19 7.51 -29.09
C GLU A 234 -2.17 8.66 -28.99
N ASN A 235 -1.42 8.75 -27.89
CA ASN A 235 -0.56 9.88 -27.56
C ASN A 235 0.90 9.42 -27.32
N ARG A 236 1.59 9.08 -28.41
CA ARG A 236 2.99 8.61 -28.36
C ARG A 236 3.94 9.72 -27.92
N GLY A 237 4.86 9.38 -27.01
CA GLY A 237 5.90 10.25 -26.50
C GLY A 237 6.17 10.02 -25.02
N LEU A 238 7.43 9.77 -24.67
CA LEU A 238 7.85 9.57 -23.29
C LEU A 238 7.54 10.78 -22.39
N SER A 239 7.78 12.00 -22.85
CA SER A 239 7.45 13.22 -22.09
C SER A 239 5.94 13.38 -21.87
N LEU A 240 5.11 13.02 -22.85
CA LEU A 240 3.65 13.00 -22.72
C LEU A 240 3.21 12.00 -21.63
N LEU A 241 3.74 10.78 -21.69
CA LEU A 241 3.43 9.73 -20.73
C LEU A 241 3.83 10.11 -19.30
N LEU A 242 5.01 10.70 -19.13
CA LEU A 242 5.48 11.18 -17.83
C LEU A 242 4.65 12.36 -17.31
N SER A 243 4.22 13.26 -18.20
CA SER A 243 3.40 14.43 -17.83
C SER A 243 2.01 14.01 -17.34
N VAL A 244 1.33 13.10 -18.06
CA VAL A 244 0.00 12.63 -17.66
C VAL A 244 0.05 11.86 -16.34
N ASP A 245 1.05 10.99 -16.17
CA ASP A 245 1.25 10.25 -14.93
C ASP A 245 1.51 11.19 -13.73
N ASN A 246 2.36 12.20 -13.94
CA ASN A 246 2.68 13.22 -12.94
C ASN A 246 1.44 14.00 -12.50
N LEU A 247 0.62 14.48 -13.45
CA LEU A 247 -0.61 15.21 -13.14
C LEU A 247 -1.62 14.36 -12.37
N ILE A 248 -1.84 13.12 -12.80
CA ILE A 248 -2.80 12.21 -12.18
C ILE A 248 -2.32 11.84 -10.77
N ARG A 249 -1.11 11.31 -10.60
CA ARG A 249 -0.65 10.84 -9.29
C ARG A 249 -0.42 11.99 -8.31
N LYS A 250 0.01 13.18 -8.74
CA LYS A 250 0.03 14.36 -7.86
C LYS A 250 -1.36 14.73 -7.37
N LYS A 251 -2.38 14.62 -8.23
CA LYS A 251 -3.76 14.86 -7.81
C LYS A 251 -4.23 13.83 -6.79
N VAL A 252 -3.91 12.55 -7.00
CA VAL A 252 -4.23 11.46 -6.05
C VAL A 252 -3.60 11.74 -4.69
N VAL A 253 -2.29 12.01 -4.65
CA VAL A 253 -1.57 12.33 -3.41
C VAL A 253 -2.20 13.52 -2.71
N LYS A 254 -2.50 14.60 -3.45
CA LYS A 254 -3.14 15.79 -2.89
C LYS A 254 -4.53 15.51 -2.30
N LEU A 255 -5.34 14.66 -2.94
CA LEU A 255 -6.65 14.29 -2.40
C LEU A 255 -6.52 13.43 -1.14
N ASN A 256 -5.57 12.49 -1.13
CA ASN A 256 -5.33 11.61 0.01
C ASN A 256 -4.74 12.38 1.22
N SER A 257 -3.86 13.35 0.98
CA SER A 257 -3.28 14.20 2.04
C SER A 257 -4.24 15.27 2.53
N ASP A 258 -4.80 16.09 1.64
CA ASP A 258 -5.51 17.31 2.00
C ASP A 258 -6.98 17.04 2.37
N LYS A 259 -7.58 15.99 1.76
CA LYS A 259 -8.99 15.65 1.92
C LYS A 259 -9.18 14.24 2.51
N ARG A 260 -8.31 13.87 3.45
CA ARG A 260 -8.33 12.54 4.10
C ARG A 260 -9.67 12.13 4.71
N LYS A 261 -10.51 13.08 5.12
CA LYS A 261 -11.87 12.79 5.63
C LYS A 261 -12.82 12.25 4.55
N LEU A 262 -12.64 12.68 3.31
CA LEU A 262 -13.45 12.25 2.16
C LEU A 262 -12.80 11.07 1.43
N PHE A 263 -11.47 11.02 1.42
CA PHE A 263 -10.69 9.98 0.75
C PHE A 263 -9.66 9.39 1.75
N PRO A 264 -10.12 8.50 2.65
CA PRO A 264 -9.27 7.98 3.72
C PRO A 264 -8.18 7.04 3.22
N THR A 265 -8.40 6.33 2.10
CA THR A 265 -7.42 5.41 1.51
C THR A 265 -6.87 5.93 0.18
N PHE A 266 -5.70 5.40 -0.21
CA PHE A 266 -5.10 5.69 -1.51
C PHE A 266 -6.02 5.22 -2.66
N SER A 267 -6.67 4.07 -2.50
CA SER A 267 -7.66 3.52 -3.44
C SER A 267 -8.81 4.50 -3.68
N ASP A 268 -9.42 5.05 -2.62
CA ASP A 268 -10.52 6.01 -2.75
C ASP A 268 -10.11 7.26 -3.54
N ALA A 269 -8.93 7.80 -3.23
CA ALA A 269 -8.38 8.95 -3.93
C ALA A 269 -8.08 8.63 -5.40
N LEU A 270 -7.52 7.45 -5.69
CA LEU A 270 -7.22 7.02 -7.06
C LEU A 270 -8.50 6.88 -7.88
N LEU A 271 -9.51 6.18 -7.36
CA LEU A 271 -10.79 5.99 -8.04
C LEU A 271 -11.52 7.31 -8.31
N GLU A 272 -11.46 8.25 -7.36
CA GLU A 272 -12.01 9.59 -7.55
C GLU A 272 -11.35 10.31 -8.73
N VAL A 273 -10.01 10.27 -8.81
CA VAL A 273 -9.27 10.88 -9.92
C VAL A 273 -9.62 10.24 -11.25
N LEU A 274 -9.68 8.91 -11.32
CA LEU A 274 -10.04 8.19 -12.54
C LEU A 274 -11.49 8.46 -13.00
N LYS A 275 -12.42 8.68 -12.06
CA LYS A 275 -13.85 8.91 -12.39
C LYS A 275 -14.14 10.37 -12.75
N ASN A 276 -13.68 11.30 -11.91
CA ASN A 276 -14.16 12.69 -11.91
C ASN A 276 -13.13 13.71 -12.39
N HIS A 277 -11.88 13.31 -12.58
CA HIS A 277 -10.80 14.19 -13.03
C HIS A 277 -10.31 13.85 -14.45
N LYS A 278 -11.23 13.46 -15.34
CA LYS A 278 -10.91 13.11 -16.74
C LYS A 278 -10.23 14.23 -17.53
N GLN A 279 -10.41 15.49 -17.13
CA GLN A 279 -9.74 16.64 -17.73
C GLN A 279 -8.20 16.56 -17.64
N LEU A 280 -7.64 15.88 -16.63
CA LEU A 280 -6.19 15.79 -16.45
C LEU A 280 -5.50 15.08 -17.63
N TRP A 281 -6.18 14.12 -18.25
CA TRP A 281 -5.71 13.44 -19.47
C TRP A 281 -5.62 14.39 -20.67
N ASN A 282 -6.47 15.42 -20.71
CA ASN A 282 -6.44 16.46 -21.75
C ASN A 282 -5.39 17.51 -21.44
N ASP A 283 -5.29 17.95 -20.18
CA ASP A 283 -4.32 18.93 -19.72
C ASP A 283 -2.87 18.47 -19.99
N ALA A 284 -2.62 17.16 -19.86
CA ALA A 284 -1.33 16.56 -20.20
C ALA A 284 -0.96 16.74 -21.68
N ARG A 285 -1.94 16.60 -22.60
CA ARG A 285 -1.73 16.80 -24.04
C ARG A 285 -1.33 18.25 -24.33
N SER A 286 -2.08 19.20 -23.80
CA SER A 286 -1.80 20.62 -23.97
C SER A 286 -0.46 21.03 -23.34
N SER A 287 -0.12 20.49 -22.18
CA SER A 287 1.14 20.81 -21.48
C SER A 287 2.36 20.33 -22.28
N ALA A 288 2.28 19.14 -22.89
CA ALA A 288 3.37 18.61 -23.69
C ALA A 288 3.57 19.33 -25.03
N GLU A 289 2.51 19.85 -25.64
CA GLU A 289 2.63 20.74 -26.80
C GLU A 289 3.39 22.01 -26.43
N VAL A 290 3.05 22.62 -25.28
CA VAL A 290 3.74 23.81 -24.77
C VAL A 290 5.23 23.52 -24.50
N GLU A 291 5.57 22.37 -23.89
CA GLU A 291 6.97 21.97 -23.69
C GLU A 291 7.72 21.80 -25.02
N LYS A 292 7.11 21.20 -26.04
CA LYS A 292 7.70 21.10 -27.39
C LYS A 292 7.99 22.49 -27.97
N PHE A 293 7.05 23.43 -27.84
CA PHE A 293 7.25 24.82 -28.30
C PHE A 293 8.36 25.55 -27.54
N GLN A 294 8.48 25.31 -26.23
CA GLN A 294 9.55 25.89 -25.41
C GLN A 294 10.92 25.31 -25.76
N GLN A 295 11.02 23.99 -25.95
CA GLN A 295 12.26 23.34 -26.38
C GLN A 295 12.68 23.80 -27.78
N ALA A 296 11.74 23.91 -28.72
CA ALA A 296 12.00 24.43 -30.06
C ALA A 296 12.52 25.88 -30.04
N ARG A 297 11.97 26.72 -29.15
CA ARG A 297 12.45 28.10 -28.92
C ARG A 297 13.85 28.14 -28.30
N ALA A 298 14.17 27.24 -27.38
CA ALA A 298 15.48 27.16 -26.76
C ALA A 298 16.58 26.65 -27.71
N SER A 299 16.21 25.83 -28.70
CA SER A 299 17.12 25.31 -29.74
C SER A 299 17.28 26.21 -30.98
N ALA A 300 16.58 27.35 -31.04
CA ALA A 300 16.70 28.27 -32.17
C ALA A 300 18.07 28.97 -32.14
N PRO A 301 18.85 28.96 -33.25
CA PRO A 301 20.16 29.59 -33.29
C PRO A 301 20.02 31.10 -33.05
N GLN A 302 20.77 31.64 -32.08
CA GLN A 302 20.84 33.07 -31.85
C GLN A 302 21.47 33.74 -33.07
N THR A 303 20.69 34.56 -33.78
CA THR A 303 21.21 35.45 -34.82
C THR A 303 22.29 36.34 -34.20
N PRO A 304 23.53 36.37 -34.73
CA PRO A 304 24.58 37.21 -34.17
C PRO A 304 24.19 38.69 -34.31
N ALA A 305 24.37 39.44 -33.21
CA ALA A 305 24.14 40.88 -33.19
C ALA A 305 25.11 41.58 -34.15
N LYS A 306 24.59 42.52 -34.95
CA LYS A 306 25.36 43.39 -35.84
C LYS A 306 26.13 44.45 -35.06
#